data_AF-A0A6V8DHZ9-F1
#
_entry.id   AF-A0A6V8DHZ9-F1
#
_cell.length_a   1.000
_cell.length_b   1.000
_cell.length_c   1.000
_cell.angle_alpha   90.00
_cell.angle_beta   90.00
_cell.angle_gamma   90.00
#
_symmetry.space_group_name_H-M   'P 1'
#
loop_
_entity.id
_entity.type
_entity.pdbx_description
1 polymer ?
#
loop_
_entity_poly.entity_id
_entity_poly.type
_entity_poly.pdbx_seq_one_letter_code
_entity_poly.pdbx_strand_id
1 'polypeptide(L)' 'VEDGVTKVIGTIPVAETFGFSNDIRAASQGRAIWNMENAGFVHLPPNLYEKVTAEIRERKGLKPEIPGETHYQD' A
#
# COMPACT_ATOMS: atom_id res chain seq x y z
N VAL A 1 -5.05 11.26 29.90
CA VAL A 1 -5.90 10.20 29.30
C VAL A 1 -7.10 10.06 30.20
N GLU A 2 -8.11 10.88 29.98
CA GLU A 2 -9.42 10.72 30.62
C GLU A 2 -10.28 9.89 29.66
N ASP A 3 -11.07 8.97 30.22
CA ASP A 3 -12.04 8.09 29.53
C ASP A 3 -11.54 6.89 28.70
N GLY A 4 -10.53 6.14 29.16
CA GLY A 4 -10.37 4.72 28.77
C GLY A 4 -10.23 4.37 27.27
N VAL A 5 -10.01 5.38 26.42
CA VAL A 5 -9.89 5.27 24.96
C VAL A 5 -8.53 5.80 24.52
N THR A 6 -7.86 5.05 23.65
CA THR A 6 -6.56 5.42 23.07
C THR A 6 -6.75 5.80 21.61
N LYS A 7 -6.16 6.93 21.19
CA LYS A 7 -6.12 7.35 19.79
C LYS A 7 -4.81 6.89 19.14
N VAL A 8 -4.91 6.22 18.00
CA VAL A 8 -3.77 5.83 17.18
C VAL A 8 -3.87 6.57 15.85
N ILE A 9 -2.79 7.22 15.44
CA ILE A 9 -2.67 7.90 14.15
C ILE A 9 -1.47 7.28 13.43
N GLY A 10 -1.65 6.87 12.19
CA GLY A 10 -0.61 6.29 11.37
C GLY A 10 -0.96 6.32 9.89
N THR A 11 0.03 6.01 9.07
CA THR A 11 -0.10 5.93 7.62
C THR A 11 0.13 4.49 7.19
N ILE A 12 -0.68 4.02 6.23
CA ILE A 12 -0.58 2.67 5.67
C ILE A 12 -0.59 2.77 4.12
N PRO A 13 0.19 1.96 3.40
CA PRO A 13 0.08 1.90 1.95
C PRO A 13 -1.30 1.39 1.53
N VAL A 14 -1.92 2.02 0.53
CA VAL A 14 -3.25 1.63 0.03
C VAL A 14 -3.29 0.16 -0.40
N ALA A 15 -2.19 -0.35 -0.97
CA ALA A 15 -2.05 -1.75 -1.36
C ALA A 15 -2.23 -2.75 -0.19
N GLU A 16 -1.97 -2.33 1.05
CA GLU A 16 -2.07 -3.15 2.27
C GLU A 16 -3.42 -2.96 3.00
N THR A 17 -4.35 -2.20 2.45
CA THR A 17 -5.66 -1.92 3.09
C THR A 17 -6.75 -2.92 2.74
N PHE A 18 -6.51 -3.80 1.76
CA PHE A 18 -7.48 -4.83 1.39
C PHE A 18 -7.66 -5.81 2.56
N GLY A 19 -8.89 -5.92 3.07
CA GLY A 19 -9.19 -6.74 4.25
C GLY A 19 -9.11 -6.01 5.59
N PHE A 20 -8.59 -4.76 5.62
CA PHE A 20 -8.35 -4.00 6.84
C PHE A 20 -9.57 -3.91 7.78
N SER A 21 -10.77 -3.72 7.22
CA SER A 21 -12.02 -3.66 8.00
C SER A 21 -12.26 -4.93 8.83
N ASN A 22 -11.92 -6.10 8.31
CA ASN A 22 -12.08 -7.36 9.02
C ASN A 22 -10.98 -7.52 10.08
N ASP A 23 -9.73 -7.20 9.72
CA ASP A 23 -8.59 -7.34 10.62
C ASP A 23 -8.72 -6.42 11.84
N ILE A 24 -9.08 -5.15 11.65
CA ILE A 24 -9.26 -4.21 12.76
C ILE A 24 -10.44 -4.60 13.65
N ARG A 25 -11.51 -5.15 13.07
CA ARG A 25 -12.66 -5.66 13.83
C ARG A 25 -12.24 -6.86 14.67
N ALA A 26 -11.52 -7.82 14.09
CA ALA A 26 -11.03 -8.99 14.81
C ALA A 26 -10.07 -8.60 15.94
N ALA A 27 -9.07 -7.77 15.64
CA ALA A 27 -8.05 -7.33 16.60
C ALA A 27 -8.61 -6.51 17.76
N SER A 28 -9.69 -5.76 17.54
CA SER A 28 -10.33 -4.90 18.55
C SER A 28 -11.58 -5.50 19.18
N GLN A 29 -11.94 -6.74 18.85
CA GLN A 29 -13.23 -7.36 19.24
C GLN A 29 -14.43 -6.49 18.84
N GLY A 30 -14.33 -5.79 17.71
CA GLY A 30 -15.36 -4.92 17.15
C GLY A 30 -15.53 -3.57 17.85
N ARG A 31 -14.59 -3.18 18.72
CA ARG A 31 -14.68 -1.93 19.51
C ARG A 31 -13.98 -0.74 18.85
N ALA A 32 -13.07 -0.97 17.90
CA ALA A 32 -12.37 0.11 17.23
C ALA A 32 -13.31 0.90 16.31
N ILE A 33 -13.29 2.22 16.45
CA ILE A 33 -13.85 3.17 15.49
C ILE A 33 -12.68 3.70 14.67
N TRP A 34 -12.79 3.66 13.35
CA TRP A 34 -11.70 4.02 12.44
C TRP A 34 -12.21 4.81 11.24
N ASN A 35 -11.33 5.64 10.70
CA ASN A 35 -11.49 6.34 9.43
C ASN A 35 -10.11 6.45 8.76
N MET A 36 -10.10 6.72 7.46
CA MET A 36 -8.86 6.95 6.69
C MET A 36 -9.04 8.19 5.82
N GLU A 37 -7.92 8.86 5.53
CA GLU A 37 -7.84 9.96 4.59
C GLU A 37 -6.64 9.76 3.66
N ASN A 38 -6.67 10.34 2.46
CA ASN A 38 -5.55 10.24 1.54
C ASN A 38 -4.37 11.11 2.03
N ALA A 39 -3.18 10.51 2.11
CA ALA A 39 -1.95 11.18 2.53
C ALA A 39 -0.98 11.46 1.35
N GLY A 40 -1.43 11.30 0.10
CA GLY A 40 -0.61 11.47 -1.10
C GLY A 40 0.17 10.22 -1.54
N PHE A 41 1.17 10.44 -2.39
CA PHE A 41 2.07 9.40 -2.90
C PHE A 41 3.43 9.48 -2.20
N VAL A 42 4.00 8.33 -1.88
CA VAL A 42 5.32 8.20 -1.28
C VAL A 42 6.21 7.31 -2.13
N HIS A 43 7.52 7.43 -1.96
CA HIS A 43 8.47 6.58 -2.67
C HIS A 43 8.30 5.12 -2.22
N LEU A 44 8.25 4.20 -3.19
CA LEU A 44 8.21 2.78 -2.90
C LEU A 44 9.57 2.37 -2.30
N PRO A 45 9.61 1.51 -1.26
CA PRO A 45 10.85 0.94 -0.77
C PRO A 45 11.69 0.33 -1.91
N PRO A 46 13.00 0.62 -2.00
CA PRO A 46 13.81 0.21 -3.16
C PRO A 46 13.80 -1.30 -3.41
N ASN A 47 13.73 -2.11 -2.34
CA ASN A 47 13.66 -3.56 -2.42
C ASN A 47 12.36 -4.11 -3.03
N LEU A 48 11.31 -3.29 -3.13
CA LEU A 48 10.04 -3.68 -3.75
C LEU A 48 9.90 -3.18 -5.18
N TYR A 49 10.81 -2.30 -5.64
CA TYR A 49 10.68 -1.61 -6.92
C TYR A 49 10.57 -2.55 -8.11
N GLU A 50 11.50 -3.51 -8.22
CA GLU A 50 11.53 -4.47 -9.33
C GLU A 50 10.27 -5.34 -9.35
N LYS A 51 9.90 -5.89 -8.19
CA LYS A 51 8.71 -6.75 -8.04
C LYS A 51 7.42 -6.03 -8.45
N VAL A 52 7.16 -4.86 -7.85
CA VAL A 52 5.92 -4.11 -8.10
C VAL A 52 5.85 -3.65 -9.55
N THR A 53 6.97 -3.21 -10.13
CA THR A 53 7.01 -2.78 -11.52
C THR A 53 6.75 -3.94 -12.47
N ALA A 54 7.35 -5.11 -12.24
CA ALA A 54 7.11 -6.32 -13.03
C ALA A 54 5.63 -6.74 -12.98
N GLU A 55 5.02 -6.82 -11.79
CA GLU A 55 3.59 -7.15 -11.63
C GLU A 55 2.66 -6.18 -12.35
N ILE A 56 2.98 -4.88 -12.35
CA ILE A 56 2.22 -3.87 -13.09
C ILE A 56 2.35 -4.09 -14.60
N ARG A 57 3.55 -4.42 -15.09
CA ARG A 57 3.82 -4.63 -16.51
C ARG A 57 3.13 -5.88 -17.03
N GLU A 58 3.19 -6.99 -16.28
CA GLU A 58 2.48 -8.23 -16.59
C GLU A 58 0.96 -8.02 -16.66
N ARG A 59 0.39 -7.30 -15.68
CA ARG A 59 -1.05 -6.96 -15.68
C ARG A 59 -1.45 -6.13 -16.91
N LYS A 60 -0.52 -5.39 -17.50
CA LYS A 60 -0.73 -4.61 -18.73
C LYS A 60 -0.36 -5.38 -20.01
N GLY A 61 0.04 -6.64 -19.92
CA GLY A 61 0.46 -7.46 -21.07
C GLY A 61 1.81 -7.06 -21.66
N LEU A 62 2.68 -6.43 -20.87
CA LEU A 62 4.04 -6.03 -21.26
C LEU A 62 5.08 -7.05 -20.75
N LYS A 63 6.29 -7.01 -21.32
CA LYS A 63 7.42 -7.79 -20.80
C LYS A 63 7.74 -7.37 -19.35
N PRO A 64 7.99 -8.29 -18.40
CA PRO A 64 8.25 -7.94 -17.00
C PRO A 64 9.46 -7.04 -16.81
N GLU A 65 10.50 -7.17 -17.64
CA GLU A 65 11.70 -6.35 -17.55
C GLU A 65 11.41 -4.89 -17.91
N ILE A 66 11.97 -3.97 -17.14
CA ILE A 66 11.93 -2.53 -17.42
C ILE A 66 12.83 -2.28 -18.65
N PRO A 67 12.34 -1.62 -19.72
CA PRO A 67 13.15 -1.33 -20.88
C PRO A 67 14.31 -0.41 -20.49
N GLY A 68 15.53 -0.81 -20.85
CA GLY A 68 16.70 0.05 -20.72
C GLY A 68 16.72 1.16 -21.76
N GLU A 69 17.66 2.08 -21.63
CA GLU A 69 17.80 3.26 -22.50
C GLU A 69 17.88 2.90 -24.00
N THR A 70 18.58 1.82 -24.35
CA THR A 70 18.75 1.34 -25.73
C THR A 70 17.45 0.97 -26.42
N HIS A 71 16.38 0.66 -25.67
CA HIS A 71 15.07 0.37 -26.23
C HIS A 71 14.43 1.60 -26.92
N TYR A 72 14.93 2.80 -26.61
CA TYR A 72 14.38 4.07 -27.07
C TYR A 72 15.34 4.85 -27.97
N GLN A 73 16.51 4.29 -28.27
CA GLN A 73 17.45 4.88 -29.21
C GLN A 73 17.20 4.25 -30.59
N ASP A 74 16.67 5.06 -31.51
CA ASP A 74 16.67 4.78 -32.95
C ASP A 74 18.04 5.13 -33.56
#